data_AF-A0A5J4V9L2-F1
#
_entry.id   AF-A0A5J4V9L2-F1
#
_cell.length_a   1.000
_cell.length_b   1.000
_cell.length_c   1.000
_cell.angle_alpha   90.00
_cell.angle_beta   90.00
_cell.angle_gamma   90.00
#
_symmetry.space_group_name_H-M   'P 1'
#
loop_
_entity.id
_entity.type
_entity.pdbx_description
1 polymer ?
#
loop_
_entity_poly.entity_id
_entity_poly.type
_entity_poly.pdbx_seq_one_letter_code
_entity_poly.pdbx_strand_id
1 'polypeptide(L)'
;MNSSYGSDGMNQEHFSDIKLCDIHETFRKHLNGKSKSDLKLGDNLYAVEFEQQKFNCKTCLQVVFAVLDYAKYWLMNFYYNFLTPMVDMNRVHHIYCDTDSMMLAVAGDPKQNYKQGFSAVIKDKQYYNQNFYKFFPKPKSVVTVEKQALTRQN
;
A
#
# COMPACT_ATOMS: atom_id res chain seq x y z
N MET A 1 -0.56 10.60 -4.82
CA MET A 1 -0.31 9.37 -5.59
C MET A 1 -1.19 8.23 -5.07
N ASN A 2 -1.21 7.95 -3.77
CA ASN A 2 -2.03 6.84 -3.22
C ASN A 2 -3.54 7.07 -3.28
N SER A 3 -3.99 8.33 -3.31
CA SER A 3 -5.42 8.67 -3.40
C SER A 3 -6.06 8.29 -4.74
N SER A 4 -5.29 8.20 -5.84
CA SER A 4 -5.85 7.91 -7.16
C SER A 4 -6.28 6.45 -7.28
N TYR A 5 -5.41 5.49 -6.93
CA TYR A 5 -5.78 4.07 -7.01
C TYR A 5 -6.93 3.73 -6.04
N GLY A 6 -6.96 4.37 -4.87
CA GLY A 6 -8.04 4.19 -3.90
C GLY A 6 -9.38 4.65 -4.48
N SER A 7 -9.38 5.73 -5.26
CA SER A 7 -10.57 6.23 -5.94
C SER A 7 -11.05 5.30 -7.06
N ASP A 8 -10.12 4.69 -7.78
CA ASP A 8 -10.44 3.71 -8.83
C ASP A 8 -11.04 2.42 -8.26
N GLY A 9 -10.69 2.06 -7.01
CA GLY A 9 -11.22 0.88 -6.31
C GLY A 9 -12.45 1.12 -5.44
N MET A 10 -12.96 2.36 -5.38
CA MET A 10 -14.16 2.64 -4.59
C MET A 10 -15.40 2.03 -5.24
N ASN A 11 -16.20 1.34 -4.43
CA ASN A 11 -17.54 0.93 -4.84
C ASN A 11 -18.43 2.18 -4.95
N GLN A 12 -18.78 2.55 -6.18
CA GLN A 12 -19.62 3.73 -6.46
C GLN A 12 -21.11 3.40 -6.48
N GLU A 13 -21.50 2.13 -6.46
CA GLU A 13 -22.89 1.76 -6.79
C GLU A 13 -23.85 1.83 -5.61
N HIS A 14 -23.41 1.63 -4.36
CA HIS A 14 -24.37 1.57 -3.24
C HIS A 14 -23.76 2.00 -1.90
N PHE A 15 -23.78 3.30 -1.63
CA PHE A 15 -23.82 3.78 -0.25
C PHE A 15 -25.17 4.49 -0.04
N SER A 16 -25.64 4.64 1.20
CA SER A 16 -26.70 5.58 1.56
C SER A 16 -26.18 6.35 2.75
N ASP A 17 -26.09 7.68 2.66
CA ASP A 17 -25.73 8.50 3.83
C ASP A 17 -27.03 8.86 4.53
N ILE A 18 -27.30 8.17 5.64
CA ILE A 18 -28.49 8.38 6.47
C ILE A 18 -28.02 8.88 7.83
N LYS A 19 -28.57 10.02 8.27
CA LYS A 19 -28.31 10.54 9.62
C LYS A 19 -29.60 10.58 10.42
N LEU A 20 -29.50 10.10 11.66
CA LEU A 20 -30.56 10.28 12.64
C LEU A 20 -30.52 11.72 13.17
N CYS A 21 -31.65 12.39 13.13
CA CYS A 21 -31.79 13.81 13.39
C CYS A 21 -33.05 14.05 14.24
N ASP A 22 -33.01 15.09 15.07
CA ASP A 22 -34.23 15.66 15.65
C ASP A 22 -34.98 16.54 14.64
N ILE A 23 -36.15 17.07 15.02
CA ILE A 23 -36.97 17.88 14.12
C ILE A 23 -36.27 19.17 13.65
N HIS A 24 -35.49 19.82 14.51
CA HIS A 24 -34.81 21.08 14.20
C HIS A 24 -33.59 20.84 13.30
N GLU A 25 -32.84 19.77 13.54
CA GLU A 25 -31.75 19.33 12.68
C GLU A 25 -32.24 18.90 11.31
N THR A 26 -33.36 18.17 11.25
CA THR A 26 -33.97 17.72 9.99
C THR A 26 -34.34 18.93 9.14
N PHE A 27 -34.99 19.92 9.74
CA PHE A 27 -35.33 21.18 9.06
C PHE A 27 -34.08 21.90 8.54
N ARG A 28 -33.03 22.05 9.37
CA ARG A 28 -31.75 22.67 8.94
C ARG A 28 -31.06 21.89 7.81
N LYS A 29 -31.10 20.56 7.86
CA LYS A 29 -30.48 19.69 6.85
C LYS A 29 -31.22 19.76 5.52
N HIS A 30 -32.55 19.93 5.53
CA HIS A 30 -33.34 20.23 4.35
C HIS A 30 -33.01 21.58 3.72
N LEU A 31 -32.79 22.63 4.53
CA LEU A 31 -32.38 23.94 4.03
C LEU A 31 -31.00 23.93 3.35
N ASN A 32 -30.11 23.00 3.71
CA ASN A 32 -28.78 22.87 3.11
C ASN A 32 -28.78 22.26 1.69
N GLY A 33 -29.94 21.87 1.15
CA GLY A 33 -30.13 21.46 -0.25
C GLY A 33 -29.46 20.14 -0.66
N LYS A 34 -28.96 19.36 0.31
CA LYS A 34 -28.31 18.06 0.08
C LYS A 34 -29.14 16.88 0.60
N SER A 35 -30.27 17.12 1.23
CA SER A 35 -31.18 16.04 1.64
C SER A 35 -31.96 15.54 0.43
N LYS A 36 -32.12 14.22 0.36
CA LYS A 36 -32.87 13.53 -0.69
C LYS A 36 -34.25 13.10 -0.19
N SER A 37 -34.31 12.57 1.02
CA SER A 37 -35.55 12.13 1.66
C SER A 37 -35.41 12.11 3.18
N ASP A 38 -36.52 12.08 3.91
CA ASP A 38 -36.53 11.80 5.34
C ASP A 38 -37.64 10.81 5.70
N LEU A 39 -37.40 10.03 6.76
CA LEU A 39 -38.33 9.06 7.32
C LEU A 39 -38.50 9.34 8.81
N LYS A 40 -39.73 9.64 9.23
CA LYS A 40 -40.05 9.78 10.66
C LYS A 40 -40.00 8.40 11.33
N LEU A 41 -39.16 8.26 12.35
CA LEU A 41 -39.01 7.05 13.16
C LEU A 41 -39.68 7.17 14.53
N GLY A 42 -39.90 8.40 15.02
CA GLY A 42 -40.56 8.70 16.29
C GLY A 42 -40.87 10.20 16.44
N ASP A 43 -41.39 10.62 17.59
CA ASP A 43 -41.89 12.00 17.78
C ASP A 43 -40.84 13.10 17.58
N ASN A 44 -39.59 12.83 17.91
CA ASN A 44 -38.47 13.74 17.68
C ASN A 44 -37.25 13.01 17.08
N LEU A 45 -37.51 12.02 16.22
CA LEU A 45 -36.47 11.22 15.59
C LEU A 45 -36.80 10.95 14.12
N TYR A 46 -35.90 11.39 13.24
CA TYR A 46 -36.02 11.29 11.80
C TYR A 46 -34.73 10.70 11.24
N ALA A 47 -34.85 9.79 10.27
CA ALA A 47 -33.74 9.35 9.44
C ALA A 47 -33.72 10.19 8.16
N VAL A 48 -32.72 11.05 8.00
CA VAL A 48 -32.57 11.91 6.82
C VAL A 48 -31.53 11.28 5.89
N GLU A 49 -31.96 10.95 4.67
CA GLU A 49 -31.11 10.47 3.59
C GLU A 49 -30.54 11.66 2.82
N PHE A 50 -29.23 11.65 2.54
CA PHE A 50 -28.55 12.68 1.77
C PHE A 50 -28.26 12.24 0.34
N GLU A 51 -28.36 13.19 -0.59
CA GLU A 51 -27.89 13.04 -1.95
C GLU A 51 -26.36 12.97 -1.96
N GLN A 52 -25.84 11.99 -2.68
CA GLN A 52 -24.42 11.66 -2.63
C GLN A 52 -23.63 12.53 -3.58
N GLN A 53 -22.45 12.97 -3.11
CA GLN A 53 -21.45 13.50 -4.01
C GLN A 53 -20.94 12.38 -4.91
N LYS A 54 -21.39 12.39 -6.17
CA LYS A 54 -20.86 11.50 -7.20
C LYS A 54 -19.48 12.01 -7.63
N PHE A 55 -18.43 11.31 -7.24
CA PHE A 55 -17.10 11.52 -7.82
C PHE A 55 -16.96 10.61 -9.05
N ASN A 56 -16.78 11.22 -10.22
CA ASN A 56 -16.65 10.48 -11.47
C ASN A 56 -15.20 10.04 -11.66
N CYS A 57 -14.82 8.88 -11.13
CA CYS A 57 -13.55 8.22 -11.48
C CYS A 57 -13.80 7.34 -12.71
N LYS A 58 -13.27 7.73 -13.87
CA LYS A 58 -13.53 7.07 -15.17
C LYS A 58 -12.59 5.89 -15.46
N THR A 59 -11.64 5.62 -14.57
CA THR A 59 -10.70 4.52 -14.73
C THR A 59 -11.40 3.20 -14.42
N CYS A 60 -11.07 2.15 -15.16
CA CYS A 60 -11.71 0.86 -14.97
C CYS A 60 -11.18 0.16 -13.70
N LEU A 61 -12.03 -0.60 -13.00
CA LEU A 61 -11.67 -1.33 -11.77
C LEU A 61 -10.43 -2.22 -11.95
N GLN A 62 -10.18 -2.71 -13.16
CA GLN A 62 -9.01 -3.52 -13.51
C GLN A 62 -7.70 -2.79 -13.22
N VAL A 63 -7.68 -1.45 -13.27
CA VAL A 63 -6.48 -0.66 -12.93
C VAL A 63 -6.13 -0.81 -11.45
N VAL A 64 -7.10 -0.73 -10.54
CA VAL A 64 -6.80 -0.92 -9.11
C VAL A 64 -6.35 -2.35 -8.82
N PHE A 65 -6.96 -3.35 -9.47
CA PHE A 65 -6.52 -4.75 -9.34
C PHE A 65 -5.08 -4.93 -9.81
N ALA A 66 -4.74 -4.40 -10.98
CA ALA A 66 -3.38 -4.47 -11.49
C ALA A 66 -2.39 -3.77 -10.53
N VAL A 67 -2.70 -2.58 -10.03
CA VAL A 67 -1.83 -1.85 -9.09
C VAL A 67 -1.59 -2.67 -7.81
N LEU A 68 -2.63 -3.26 -7.22
CA LEU A 68 -2.52 -4.06 -6.00
C LEU A 68 -1.76 -5.38 -6.23
N ASP A 69 -2.01 -6.05 -7.35
CA ASP A 69 -1.29 -7.28 -7.71
C ASP A 69 0.19 -7.01 -8.00
N TYR A 70 0.52 -5.90 -8.67
CA TYR A 70 1.90 -5.49 -8.87
C TYR A 70 2.60 -5.15 -7.56
N ALA A 71 1.93 -4.46 -6.64
CA ALA A 71 2.48 -4.17 -5.32
C ALA A 71 2.81 -5.45 -4.54
N LYS A 72 1.86 -6.40 -4.51
CA LYS A 72 2.06 -7.71 -3.88
C LYS A 72 3.18 -8.50 -4.56
N TYR A 73 3.20 -8.51 -5.89
CA TYR A 73 4.25 -9.17 -6.66
C TYR A 73 5.63 -8.61 -6.29
N TRP A 74 5.80 -7.29 -6.22
CA TRP A 74 7.08 -6.67 -5.88
C TRP A 74 7.55 -7.06 -4.48
N LEU A 75 6.67 -7.03 -3.48
CA LEU A 75 7.02 -7.42 -2.11
C LEU A 75 7.40 -8.90 -2.02
N MET A 76 6.63 -9.78 -2.68
CA MET A 76 6.91 -11.22 -2.70
C MET A 76 8.19 -11.54 -3.49
N ASN A 77 8.42 -10.85 -4.60
CA ASN A 77 9.64 -10.98 -5.39
C ASN A 77 10.86 -10.53 -4.58
N PHE A 78 10.76 -9.43 -3.83
CA PHE A 78 11.81 -9.00 -2.91
C PHE A 78 12.06 -10.04 -1.80
N TYR A 79 10.99 -10.57 -1.19
CA TYR A 79 11.15 -11.58 -0.14
C TYR A 79 11.80 -12.86 -0.66
N TYR A 80 11.18 -13.51 -1.65
CA TYR A 80 11.62 -14.81 -2.14
C TYR A 80 12.89 -14.74 -2.99
N ASN A 81 13.02 -13.75 -3.87
CA ASN A 81 14.14 -13.69 -4.83
C ASN A 81 15.28 -12.78 -4.39
N PHE A 82 15.16 -12.02 -3.29
CA PHE A 82 16.28 -11.21 -2.78
C PHE A 82 16.63 -11.54 -1.33
N LEU A 83 15.68 -11.50 -0.40
CA LEU A 83 15.95 -11.75 1.01
C LEU A 83 16.29 -13.21 1.28
N THR A 84 15.41 -14.16 0.97
CA THR A 84 15.62 -15.57 1.37
C THR A 84 16.89 -16.22 0.83
N PRO A 85 17.40 -15.92 -0.39
CA PRO A 85 18.68 -16.47 -0.85
C PRO A 85 19.88 -15.83 -0.15
N MET A 86 19.75 -14.57 0.27
CA MET A 86 20.83 -13.79 0.91
C MET A 86 20.98 -14.10 2.40
N VAL A 87 19.86 -14.29 3.12
CA VAL A 87 19.87 -14.44 4.59
C VAL A 87 19.77 -15.89 5.04
N ASP A 88 20.32 -16.19 6.21
CA ASP A 88 20.13 -17.48 6.87
C ASP A 88 18.75 -17.55 7.52
N MET A 89 17.82 -18.26 6.88
CA MET A 89 16.45 -18.46 7.36
C MET A 89 16.36 -19.27 8.66
N ASN A 90 17.44 -19.91 9.13
CA ASN A 90 17.46 -20.50 10.48
C ASN A 90 17.67 -19.44 11.58
N ARG A 91 18.12 -18.24 11.19
CA ARG A 91 18.42 -17.12 12.09
C ARG A 91 17.48 -15.93 11.88
N VAL A 92 16.67 -15.96 10.83
CA VAL A 92 15.70 -14.92 10.51
C VAL A 92 14.31 -15.53 10.46
N HIS A 93 13.39 -14.98 11.23
CA HIS A 93 12.00 -15.42 11.25
C HIS A 93 11.07 -14.28 10.82
N HIS A 94 10.22 -14.55 9.84
CA HIS A 94 9.21 -13.60 9.38
C HIS A 94 8.06 -13.55 10.40
N ILE A 95 7.82 -12.37 10.99
CA ILE A 95 6.77 -12.18 12.01
C ILE A 95 5.49 -11.66 11.39
N TYR A 96 5.61 -10.62 10.56
CA TYR A 96 4.47 -9.88 10.06
C TYR A 96 4.80 -9.15 8.76
N CYS A 97 3.79 -8.99 7.91
CA CYS A 97 3.88 -8.27 6.65
C CYS A 97 2.57 -7.52 6.43
N ASP A 98 2.67 -6.23 6.10
CA ASP A 98 1.53 -5.38 5.77
C ASP A 98 1.89 -4.46 4.61
N THR A 99 1.18 -4.65 3.50
CA THR A 99 1.16 -3.82 2.29
C THR A 99 2.54 -3.57 1.64
N ASP A 100 3.37 -2.74 2.26
CA ASP A 100 4.69 -2.32 1.82
C ASP A 100 5.78 -2.50 2.90
N SER A 101 5.46 -3.17 4.01
CA SER A 101 6.33 -3.35 5.16
C SER A 101 6.43 -4.81 5.60
N MET A 102 7.56 -5.15 6.24
CA MET A 102 7.81 -6.48 6.77
C MET A 102 8.59 -6.39 8.09
N MET A 103 8.16 -7.16 9.08
CA MET A 103 8.83 -7.31 10.38
C MET A 103 9.48 -8.68 10.48
N LEU A 104 10.78 -8.67 10.80
CA LEU A 104 11.62 -9.87 10.91
C LEU A 104 12.26 -9.92 12.29
N ALA A 105 12.22 -11.09 12.94
CA ALA A 105 13.09 -11.40 14.07
C ALA A 105 14.44 -11.88 13.56
N VAL A 106 15.52 -11.36 14.12
CA VAL A 106 16.89 -11.63 13.67
C VAL A 106 17.74 -12.10 14.85
N ALA A 107 18.28 -13.31 14.75
CA ALA A 107 19.15 -13.91 15.75
C ALA A 107 20.61 -13.59 15.45
N GLY A 108 21.17 -12.60 16.16
CA GLY A 108 22.61 -12.30 16.17
C GLY A 108 23.45 -13.44 16.73
N ASP A 109 24.77 -13.35 16.57
CA ASP A 109 25.76 -14.28 17.12
C ASP A 109 26.03 -13.90 18.58
N PRO A 110 25.75 -14.79 19.56
CA PRO A 110 26.02 -14.53 20.98
C PRO A 110 27.50 -14.26 21.30
N LYS A 111 28.42 -14.70 20.42
CA LYS A 111 29.87 -14.49 20.58
C LYS A 111 30.32 -13.10 20.11
N GLN A 112 29.48 -12.38 19.38
CA GLN A 112 29.78 -11.05 18.87
C GLN A 112 28.99 -9.99 19.62
N ASN A 113 29.53 -8.76 19.67
CA ASN A 113 28.83 -7.64 20.30
C ASN A 113 27.77 -7.04 19.36
N TYR A 114 27.07 -6.01 19.83
CA TYR A 114 26.01 -5.33 19.09
C TYR A 114 26.45 -4.72 17.74
N LYS A 115 27.75 -4.52 17.50
CA LYS A 115 28.27 -3.96 16.25
C LYS A 115 28.21 -4.95 15.08
N GLN A 116 27.91 -6.22 15.33
CA GLN A 116 27.76 -7.21 14.27
C GLN A 116 26.67 -6.83 13.24
N GLY A 117 25.61 -6.13 13.66
CA GLY A 117 24.48 -5.81 12.80
C GLY A 117 23.92 -7.07 12.11
N PHE A 118 23.76 -7.01 10.78
CA PHE A 118 23.28 -8.15 9.98
C PHE A 118 24.39 -9.07 9.48
N SER A 119 25.67 -8.83 9.78
CA SER A 119 26.78 -9.64 9.25
C SER A 119 26.66 -11.11 9.64
N ALA A 120 26.10 -11.39 10.81
CA ALA A 120 25.90 -12.74 11.33
C ALA A 120 24.80 -13.52 10.59
N VAL A 121 23.85 -12.84 9.94
CA VAL A 121 22.72 -13.49 9.25
C VAL A 121 22.84 -13.48 7.74
N ILE A 122 23.81 -12.76 7.17
CA ILE A 122 24.07 -12.81 5.73
C ILE A 122 24.81 -14.11 5.41
N LYS A 123 24.13 -14.98 4.67
CA LYS A 123 24.66 -16.26 4.19
C LYS A 123 25.42 -16.10 2.87
N ASP A 124 24.89 -15.32 1.94
CA ASP A 124 25.49 -15.14 0.61
C ASP A 124 25.68 -13.65 0.27
N LYS A 125 26.87 -13.16 0.59
CA LYS A 125 27.26 -11.77 0.32
C LYS A 125 27.52 -11.52 -1.17
N GLN A 126 27.93 -12.54 -1.93
CA GLN A 126 28.17 -12.40 -3.36
C GLN A 126 26.84 -12.22 -4.10
N TYR A 127 25.84 -13.04 -3.77
CA TYR A 127 24.49 -12.91 -4.28
C TYR A 127 23.90 -11.54 -3.97
N TYR A 128 24.06 -11.06 -2.73
CA TYR A 128 23.66 -9.71 -2.34
C TYR A 128 24.28 -8.65 -3.26
N ASN A 129 25.60 -8.62 -3.40
CA ASN A 129 26.30 -7.61 -4.19
C ASN A 129 25.88 -7.63 -5.68
N GLN A 130 25.66 -8.82 -6.24
CA GLN A 130 25.26 -8.98 -7.65
C GLN A 130 23.81 -8.54 -7.90
N ASN A 131 22.92 -8.72 -6.93
CA ASN A 131 21.48 -8.46 -7.10
C ASN A 131 21.01 -7.15 -6.46
N PHE A 132 21.84 -6.48 -5.66
CA PHE A 132 21.47 -5.27 -4.91
C PHE A 132 20.75 -4.23 -5.78
N TYR A 133 21.35 -3.87 -6.92
CA TYR A 133 20.80 -2.85 -7.81
C TYR A 133 19.62 -3.31 -8.68
N LYS A 134 19.19 -4.58 -8.56
CA LYS A 134 17.90 -5.03 -9.13
C LYS A 134 16.71 -4.64 -8.25
N PHE A 135 16.95 -4.51 -6.95
CA PHE A 135 15.90 -4.24 -5.96
C PHE A 135 16.01 -2.85 -5.33
N PHE A 136 17.19 -2.23 -5.38
CA PHE A 136 17.44 -0.89 -4.85
C PHE A 136 17.80 0.13 -5.93
N PRO A 137 17.54 1.43 -5.70
CA PRO A 137 17.87 2.48 -6.65
C PRO A 137 19.36 2.52 -6.98
N LYS A 138 19.68 2.57 -8.27
CA LYS A 138 21.05 2.79 -8.75
C LYS A 138 21.46 4.26 -8.57
N PRO A 139 22.72 4.54 -8.20
CA PRO A 139 23.27 5.89 -8.27
C PRO A 139 23.21 6.41 -9.70
N LYS A 140 22.98 7.72 -9.88
CA LYS A 140 22.93 8.35 -11.20
C LYS A 140 24.20 8.09 -12.03
N SER A 141 25.37 8.07 -11.39
CA SER A 141 26.65 7.79 -12.04
C SER A 141 26.69 6.40 -12.70
N VAL A 142 26.21 5.37 -12.00
CA VAL A 142 26.18 3.97 -12.49
C VAL A 142 25.23 3.86 -13.70
N VAL A 143 24.06 4.51 -13.62
CA VAL A 143 23.09 4.53 -14.72
C VAL A 143 23.66 5.20 -15.97
N THR A 144 24.38 6.31 -15.81
CA THR A 144 24.99 7.03 -16.93
C THR A 144 26.06 6.18 -17.63
N VAL A 145 26.89 5.47 -16.85
CA VAL A 145 27.93 4.57 -17.41
C VAL A 145 27.31 3.40 -18.18
N GLU A 146 26.27 2.76 -17.64
CA GLU A 146 25.56 1.67 -18.34
C GLU A 146 24.93 2.16 -19.66
N LYS A 147 24.29 3.35 -19.63
CA LYS A 147 23.72 3.95 -20.85
C LYS A 147 24.78 4.22 -21.90
N GLN A 148 25.93 4.76 -21.51
CA GLN A 148 27.06 5.02 -22.41
C GLN A 148 27.67 3.72 -22.97
N ALA A 149 27.74 2.64 -22.18
CA ALA A 149 28.19 1.34 -22.65
C ALA A 149 27.23 0.73 -23.69
N LEU A 150 25.92 0.87 -23.49
CA LEU A 150 24.89 0.41 -24.43
C LEU A 150 24.89 1.23 -25.73
N THR A 151 25.23 2.52 -25.70
CA THR A 151 25.31 3.35 -26.92
C THR A 151 26.58 3.11 -27.73
N ARG A 152 27.62 2.51 -27.15
CA ARG A 152 28.89 2.17 -27.82
C ARG A 152 28.89 0.78 -28.46
N GLN A 153 27.85 -0.02 -28.23
CA GLN A 153 27.69 -1.37 -28.80
C GLN A 153 26.78 -1.39 -30.05
N ASN A 154 26.28 -0.22 -30.48
CA ASN A 154 25.55 0.01 -31.73
C ASN A 154 26.36 0.95 -32.63
#